data_AF-A0A498S6Y1-F1
#
_entry.id   AF-A0A498S6Y1-F1
#
_cell.length_a   1.000
_cell.length_b   1.000
_cell.length_c   1.000
_cell.angle_alpha   90.00
_cell.angle_beta   90.00
_cell.angle_gamma   90.00
#
_symmetry.space_group_name_H-M   'P 1'
#
loop_
_entity.id
_entity.type
_entity.pdbx_description
1 polymer ?
#
loop_
_entity_poly.entity_id
_entity_poly.type
_entity_poly.pdbx_seq_one_letter_code
_entity_poly.pdbx_strand_id
1 'polypeptide(L)'
;MTDELNYLIVGGLSYIGLHIAEYLLEKYPNVKLTILDLSSNTAYTNEILKKIENYPQQCTVIIGSSGNCELATKILEKRKISTVLYNVWSHDVSVTAAKKDYPGCFRKTLSCLTQFLEVLRCYGKLTKFILISSEAVYGKQTLKLETTATKPCSFKGAAINACEMMLHSYIISYRIPALTVRLSAVIYGGVMDDNLLLHLQHDDNEKSETVGLLHIQDAVLGIGAALEKGHIGEVYNIGGQCDCSPHFFQLIAKFKKGEISSDEISVSMLTMPSMKAELELLWKAKISQSEGMHEIMVKNESYWNRMDGANTHKILVYGTDFALKRLSRLIENKKRYLPESLQKENIILSKRPFDSNDIDINEIIDVSPSHIVYINIPSMSEVATEDMIDIRTLLKTKLYAMLYSPWFLASFCDKRSIHFTYLTSYNIFGENFFCLGCQLPNIRFELYNYLMAIDKFADRLLQHFDTILFCRARIVIDKEDEFDKTTCFGMESSFYLSFLSDCIPRILDLALEGHTGMVDVLNPIPLDDYDFREACNRGNRPPGASIEFVCSF
;
A
#
# COMPACT_ATOMS: atom_id res chain seq x y z
N MET A 1 -33.21 -10.77 -20.89
CA MET A 1 -32.07 -10.84 -19.95
C MET A 1 -31.26 -9.59 -20.20
N THR A 2 -31.28 -8.63 -19.28
CA THR A 2 -30.33 -7.50 -19.36
C THR A 2 -28.95 -8.07 -19.05
N ASP A 3 -28.01 -7.95 -19.99
CA ASP A 3 -26.64 -8.41 -19.78
C ASP A 3 -26.07 -7.72 -18.53
N GLU A 4 -25.57 -8.52 -17.57
CA GLU A 4 -24.94 -7.99 -16.37
C GLU A 4 -23.65 -7.25 -16.74
N LEU A 5 -23.56 -5.96 -16.39
CA LEU A 5 -22.38 -5.13 -16.65
C LEU A 5 -21.35 -5.35 -15.56
N ASN A 6 -20.32 -6.17 -15.82
CA ASN A 6 -19.29 -6.50 -14.83
C ASN A 6 -18.04 -5.65 -15.05
N TYR A 7 -17.88 -4.60 -14.25
CA TYR A 7 -16.86 -3.57 -14.45
C TYR A 7 -15.77 -3.67 -13.38
N LEU A 8 -14.52 -3.42 -13.78
CA LEU A 8 -13.37 -3.31 -12.87
C LEU A 8 -12.72 -1.94 -13.04
N ILE A 9 -12.60 -1.18 -11.94
CA ILE A 9 -11.78 0.02 -11.88
C ILE A 9 -10.47 -0.35 -11.16
N VAL A 10 -9.35 -0.19 -11.85
CA VAL A 10 -8.01 -0.27 -11.23
C VAL A 10 -7.56 1.15 -10.90
N GLY A 11 -7.12 1.38 -9.65
CA GLY A 11 -6.82 2.73 -9.16
C GLY A 11 -8.07 3.51 -8.75
N GLY A 12 -9.13 2.81 -8.31
CA GLY A 12 -10.43 3.39 -8.01
C GLY A 12 -10.54 4.10 -6.67
N LEU A 13 -9.58 3.92 -5.74
CA LEU A 13 -9.51 4.62 -4.45
C LEU A 13 -8.80 5.98 -4.57
N SER A 14 -8.96 6.62 -5.74
CA SER A 14 -8.42 7.93 -6.08
C SER A 14 -9.55 8.94 -6.31
N TYR A 15 -9.22 10.24 -6.32
CA TYR A 15 -10.19 11.31 -6.57
C TYR A 15 -10.99 11.10 -7.87
N ILE A 16 -10.33 10.79 -8.99
CA ILE A 16 -11.04 10.48 -10.24
C ILE A 16 -11.75 9.13 -10.20
N GLY A 17 -11.14 8.13 -9.54
CA GLY A 17 -11.71 6.80 -9.38
C GLY A 17 -13.06 6.81 -8.64
N LEU A 18 -13.16 7.62 -7.58
CA LEU A 18 -14.40 7.85 -6.84
C LEU A 18 -15.51 8.36 -7.76
N HIS A 19 -15.24 9.45 -8.48
CA HIS A 19 -16.26 10.06 -9.33
C HIS A 19 -16.64 9.18 -10.52
N ILE A 20 -15.71 8.38 -11.05
CA ILE A 20 -16.04 7.34 -12.04
C ILE A 20 -16.95 6.28 -11.42
N ALA A 21 -16.64 5.78 -10.22
CA ALA A 21 -17.45 4.78 -9.55
C ALA A 21 -18.88 5.28 -9.28
N GLU A 22 -19.03 6.50 -8.76
CA GLU A 22 -20.32 7.18 -8.56
C GLU A 22 -21.13 7.24 -9.85
N TYR A 23 -20.53 7.78 -10.91
CA TYR A 23 -21.18 7.90 -12.21
C TYR A 23 -21.66 6.55 -12.74
N LEU A 24 -20.86 5.50 -12.60
CA LEU A 24 -21.21 4.17 -13.07
C LEU A 24 -22.37 3.56 -12.28
N LEU A 25 -22.35 3.70 -10.95
CA LEU A 25 -23.40 3.19 -10.06
C LEU A 25 -24.73 3.93 -10.28
N GLU A 26 -24.69 5.24 -10.49
CA GLU A 26 -25.88 6.04 -10.77
C GLU A 26 -26.45 5.78 -12.17
N LYS A 27 -25.58 5.66 -13.18
CA LYS A 27 -25.99 5.51 -14.58
C LYS A 27 -26.45 4.10 -14.92
N TYR A 28 -25.89 3.07 -14.28
CA TYR A 28 -26.15 1.67 -14.59
C TYR A 28 -26.68 0.91 -13.37
N PRO A 29 -28.00 0.85 -13.16
CA PRO A 29 -28.60 0.21 -11.97
C PRO A 29 -28.26 -1.28 -11.79
N ASN A 30 -27.85 -1.96 -12.86
CA ASN A 30 -27.51 -3.39 -12.88
C ASN A 30 -26.00 -3.63 -12.99
N VAL A 31 -25.16 -2.62 -12.75
CA VAL A 31 -23.70 -2.78 -12.78
C VAL A 31 -23.22 -3.56 -11.57
N LYS A 32 -22.27 -4.47 -11.81
CA LYS A 32 -21.45 -5.09 -10.78
C LYS A 32 -20.05 -4.50 -10.89
N LEU A 33 -19.80 -3.48 -10.08
CA LEU A 33 -18.55 -2.75 -10.01
C LEU A 33 -17.58 -3.44 -9.04
N THR A 34 -16.35 -3.66 -9.48
CA THR A 34 -15.24 -4.06 -8.62
C THR A 34 -14.19 -2.96 -8.66
N ILE A 35 -13.70 -2.53 -7.50
CA ILE A 35 -12.60 -1.59 -7.36
C ILE A 35 -11.38 -2.38 -6.87
N LEU A 36 -10.26 -2.27 -7.59
CA LEU A 36 -8.96 -2.80 -7.20
C LEU A 36 -8.00 -1.62 -6.98
N ASP A 37 -7.48 -1.47 -5.77
CA ASP A 37 -6.50 -0.45 -5.45
C ASP A 37 -5.50 -0.95 -4.39
N LEU A 38 -4.27 -0.48 -4.45
CA LEU A 38 -3.22 -0.88 -3.51
C LEU A 38 -3.39 -0.17 -2.16
N SER A 39 -3.88 1.08 -2.19
CA SER A 39 -3.95 1.91 -1.00
C SER A 39 -5.34 1.95 -0.42
N SER A 40 -5.39 2.10 0.89
CA SER A 40 -6.62 2.08 1.66
C SER A 40 -6.69 3.27 2.62
N ASN A 41 -5.80 4.25 2.44
CA ASN A 41 -5.57 5.36 3.36
C ASN A 41 -5.37 6.68 2.61
N THR A 42 -6.31 7.00 1.73
CA THR A 42 -6.50 8.37 1.23
C THR A 42 -7.69 9.00 1.95
N ALA A 43 -7.72 10.33 2.09
CA ALA A 43 -8.92 11.03 2.57
C ALA A 43 -10.18 10.60 1.79
N TYR A 44 -10.01 10.32 0.50
CA TYR A 44 -11.06 9.81 -0.38
C TYR A 44 -11.51 8.38 -0.06
N THR A 45 -10.65 7.52 0.48
CA THR A 45 -10.99 6.10 0.73
C THR A 45 -12.22 5.98 1.64
N ASN A 46 -12.29 6.77 2.71
CA ASN A 46 -13.43 6.73 3.64
C ASN A 46 -14.73 7.23 3.01
N GLU A 47 -14.67 8.27 2.17
CA GLU A 47 -15.85 8.72 1.44
C GLU A 47 -16.31 7.70 0.42
N ILE A 48 -15.36 7.11 -0.31
CA ILE A 48 -15.62 6.03 -1.27
C ILE A 48 -16.32 4.89 -0.57
N LEU A 49 -15.81 4.44 0.59
CA LEU A 49 -16.43 3.37 1.36
C LEU A 49 -17.83 3.74 1.85
N LYS A 50 -18.02 4.93 2.45
CA LYS A 50 -19.35 5.40 2.89
C LYS A 50 -20.36 5.51 1.76
N LYS A 51 -19.95 5.96 0.58
CA LYS A 51 -20.84 6.05 -0.58
C LYS A 51 -21.13 4.68 -1.17
N ILE A 52 -20.14 3.79 -1.21
CA ILE A 52 -20.28 2.39 -1.65
C ILE A 52 -21.14 1.57 -0.69
N GLU A 53 -21.19 1.89 0.59
CA GLU A 53 -22.10 1.27 1.56
C GLU A 53 -23.58 1.39 1.14
N ASN A 54 -23.94 2.41 0.35
CA ASN A 54 -25.29 2.53 -0.22
C ASN A 54 -25.55 1.53 -1.37
N TYR A 55 -24.50 0.89 -1.90
CA TYR A 55 -24.51 -0.02 -3.04
C TYR A 55 -23.87 -1.39 -2.73
N PRO A 56 -24.18 -2.04 -1.59
CA PRO A 56 -23.42 -3.20 -1.09
C PRO A 56 -23.54 -4.43 -1.99
N GLN A 57 -24.59 -4.50 -2.82
CA GLN A 57 -24.81 -5.59 -3.77
C GLN A 57 -24.19 -5.32 -5.15
N GLN A 58 -23.90 -4.06 -5.47
CA GLN A 58 -23.42 -3.64 -6.79
C GLN A 58 -21.92 -3.37 -6.79
N CYS A 59 -21.34 -2.92 -5.67
CA CYS A 59 -19.93 -2.55 -5.62
C CYS A 59 -19.15 -3.41 -4.62
N THR A 60 -17.93 -3.82 -4.99
CA THR A 60 -16.98 -4.46 -4.08
C THR A 60 -15.61 -3.79 -4.19
N VAL A 61 -15.02 -3.44 -3.06
CA VAL A 61 -13.64 -2.96 -2.96
C VAL A 61 -12.69 -4.11 -2.60
N ILE A 62 -11.59 -4.23 -3.34
CA ILE A 62 -10.53 -5.21 -3.13
C ILE A 62 -9.21 -4.45 -3.01
N ILE A 63 -8.55 -4.61 -1.87
CA ILE A 63 -7.25 -4.01 -1.63
C ILE A 63 -6.15 -4.95 -2.14
N GLY A 64 -5.29 -4.45 -3.02
CA GLY A 64 -4.16 -5.18 -3.60
C GLY A 64 -3.61 -4.54 -4.86
N SER A 65 -2.39 -4.93 -5.23
CA SER A 65 -1.73 -4.42 -6.45
C SER A 65 -2.31 -5.02 -7.72
N SER A 66 -2.46 -4.22 -8.77
CA SER A 66 -2.75 -4.71 -10.13
C SER A 66 -1.61 -5.52 -10.75
N GLY A 67 -0.38 -5.36 -10.25
CA GLY A 67 0.77 -6.19 -10.64
C GLY A 67 0.73 -7.60 -10.02
N ASN A 68 -0.16 -7.86 -9.07
CA ASN A 68 -0.38 -9.21 -8.56
C ASN A 68 -1.21 -10.00 -9.58
N CYS A 69 -0.54 -10.70 -10.49
CA CYS A 69 -1.16 -11.45 -11.57
C CYS A 69 -2.19 -12.47 -11.08
N GLU A 70 -1.93 -13.14 -9.95
CA GLU A 70 -2.83 -14.13 -9.38
C GLU A 70 -4.12 -13.48 -8.87
N LEU A 71 -4.00 -12.36 -8.16
CA LEU A 71 -5.14 -11.57 -7.69
C LEU A 71 -5.97 -11.05 -8.88
N ALA A 72 -5.31 -10.44 -9.86
CA ALA A 72 -5.97 -9.92 -11.06
C ALA A 72 -6.74 -11.04 -11.80
N THR A 73 -6.11 -12.20 -11.99
CA THR A 73 -6.74 -13.38 -12.61
C THR A 73 -7.97 -13.84 -11.82
N LYS A 74 -7.85 -13.95 -10.50
CA LYS A 74 -8.95 -14.35 -9.60
C LYS A 74 -10.12 -13.38 -9.68
N ILE A 75 -9.85 -12.07 -9.71
CA ILE A 75 -10.87 -11.03 -9.84
C ILE A 75 -11.60 -11.16 -11.17
N LEU A 76 -10.86 -11.19 -12.28
CA LEU A 76 -11.42 -11.26 -13.63
C LEU A 76 -12.32 -12.49 -13.79
N GLU A 77 -11.85 -13.68 -13.38
CA GLU A 77 -12.60 -14.93 -13.48
C GLU A 77 -13.82 -14.98 -12.55
N LYS A 78 -13.63 -14.70 -11.25
CA LYS A 78 -14.71 -14.80 -10.25
C LYS A 78 -15.83 -13.79 -10.50
N ARG A 79 -15.46 -12.57 -10.92
CA ARG A 79 -16.41 -11.48 -11.16
C ARG A 79 -16.88 -11.41 -12.61
N LYS A 80 -16.37 -12.27 -13.50
CA LYS A 80 -16.72 -12.31 -14.93
C LYS A 80 -16.61 -10.93 -15.58
N ILE A 81 -15.50 -10.24 -15.28
CA ILE A 81 -15.27 -8.86 -15.72
C ILE A 81 -15.33 -8.80 -17.24
N SER A 82 -16.09 -7.86 -17.79
CA SER A 82 -16.17 -7.59 -19.22
C SER A 82 -15.48 -6.27 -19.59
N THR A 83 -15.48 -5.32 -18.66
CA THR A 83 -14.97 -3.96 -18.90
C THR A 83 -13.97 -3.59 -17.82
N VAL A 84 -12.83 -3.02 -18.23
CA VAL A 84 -11.83 -2.50 -17.30
C VAL A 84 -11.57 -1.01 -17.58
N LEU A 85 -11.59 -0.22 -16.52
CA LEU A 85 -11.12 1.16 -16.49
C LEU A 85 -9.82 1.18 -15.67
N TYR A 86 -8.70 1.43 -16.33
CA TYR A 86 -7.38 1.41 -15.69
C TYR A 86 -6.88 2.84 -15.52
N ASN A 87 -6.89 3.34 -14.29
CA ASN A 87 -6.27 4.62 -13.97
C ASN A 87 -4.75 4.43 -13.85
N VAL A 88 -4.00 4.94 -14.84
CA VAL A 88 -2.53 4.79 -14.87
C VAL A 88 -1.87 5.52 -13.70
N TRP A 89 -2.56 6.52 -13.14
CA TRP A 89 -2.07 7.29 -12.02
C TRP A 89 -3.12 7.37 -10.91
N SER A 90 -3.12 6.38 -10.01
CA SER A 90 -3.70 6.59 -8.68
C SER A 90 -2.76 7.53 -7.93
N HIS A 91 -3.32 8.57 -7.30
CA HIS A 91 -2.57 9.65 -6.64
C HIS A 91 -1.72 9.20 -5.43
N ASP A 92 -1.58 7.90 -5.24
CA ASP A 92 -0.99 7.24 -4.07
C ASP A 92 0.49 6.90 -4.24
N VAL A 93 1.22 7.62 -5.09
CA VAL A 93 2.65 7.77 -4.80
C VAL A 93 2.71 8.63 -3.56
N SER A 94 2.65 7.98 -2.40
CA SER A 94 2.79 8.63 -1.11
C SER A 94 3.94 9.63 -1.20
N VAL A 95 3.67 10.82 -0.68
CA VAL A 95 4.61 11.95 -0.62
C VAL A 95 5.94 11.54 0.03
N THR A 96 5.94 10.43 0.78
CA THR A 96 7.11 9.76 1.35
C THR A 96 7.87 8.88 0.35
N ALA A 97 7.21 8.13 -0.54
CA ALA A 97 7.87 7.35 -1.60
C ALA A 97 8.48 8.25 -2.69
N ALA A 98 7.78 9.32 -3.07
CA ALA A 98 8.29 10.32 -4.02
C ALA A 98 9.55 11.04 -3.52
N LYS A 99 9.78 11.11 -2.20
CA LYS A 99 10.96 11.76 -1.59
C LYS A 99 12.18 10.84 -1.43
N LYS A 100 12.01 9.51 -1.49
CA LYS A 100 13.12 8.53 -1.28
C LYS A 100 13.62 7.86 -2.57
N ASP A 101 12.74 7.49 -3.49
CA ASP A 101 13.10 6.95 -4.82
C ASP A 101 12.08 7.37 -5.89
N TYR A 102 12.22 8.63 -6.33
CA TYR A 102 11.32 9.24 -7.32
C TYR A 102 11.25 8.42 -8.64
N PRO A 103 12.35 7.91 -9.24
CA PRO A 103 12.27 7.03 -10.42
C PRO A 103 11.60 5.67 -10.20
N GLY A 104 11.73 5.08 -9.00
CA GLY A 104 11.23 3.74 -8.69
C GLY A 104 9.71 3.60 -8.85
N CYS A 105 8.94 4.59 -8.40
CA CYS A 105 7.47 4.56 -8.51
C CYS A 105 7.00 4.55 -9.98
N PHE A 106 7.68 5.29 -10.86
CA PHE A 106 7.36 5.34 -12.29
C PHE A 106 7.64 4.04 -13.03
N ARG A 107 8.75 3.36 -12.69
CA ARG A 107 9.06 2.03 -13.23
C ARG A 107 8.01 1.00 -12.79
N LYS A 108 7.56 1.10 -11.54
CA LYS A 108 6.55 0.22 -10.96
C LYS A 108 5.20 0.35 -11.66
N THR A 109 4.75 1.56 -11.99
CA THR A 109 3.51 1.78 -12.76
C THR A 109 3.52 1.02 -14.09
N LEU A 110 4.62 1.11 -14.84
CA LEU A 110 4.80 0.38 -16.09
C LEU A 110 4.81 -1.14 -15.86
N SER A 111 5.54 -1.61 -14.85
CA SER A 111 5.59 -3.03 -14.49
C SER A 111 4.20 -3.59 -14.15
N CYS A 112 3.44 -2.90 -13.30
CA CYS A 112 2.10 -3.33 -12.91
C CYS A 112 1.15 -3.38 -14.11
N LEU A 113 1.15 -2.36 -14.97
CA LEU A 113 0.29 -2.37 -16.15
C LEU A 113 0.66 -3.51 -17.10
N THR A 114 1.96 -3.71 -17.37
CA THR A 114 2.40 -4.76 -18.30
C THR A 114 2.06 -6.16 -17.80
N GLN A 115 2.21 -6.41 -16.50
CA GLN A 115 1.73 -7.64 -15.84
C GLN A 115 0.21 -7.80 -15.98
N PHE A 116 -0.54 -6.73 -15.73
CA PHE A 116 -2.00 -6.74 -15.85
C PHE A 116 -2.48 -6.97 -17.29
N LEU A 117 -1.82 -6.38 -18.30
CA LEU A 117 -2.12 -6.61 -19.72
C LEU A 117 -1.89 -8.07 -20.12
N GLU A 118 -0.86 -8.72 -19.58
CA GLU A 118 -0.62 -10.15 -19.81
C GLU A 118 -1.72 -11.02 -19.20
N VAL A 119 -2.22 -10.66 -18.02
CA VAL A 119 -3.39 -11.31 -17.42
C VAL A 119 -4.64 -11.12 -18.28
N LEU A 120 -4.89 -9.90 -18.79
CA LEU A 120 -6.02 -9.64 -19.69
C LEU A 120 -5.93 -10.45 -20.99
N ARG A 121 -4.72 -10.57 -21.55
CA ARG A 121 -4.45 -11.39 -22.73
C ARG A 121 -4.82 -12.84 -22.49
N CYS A 122 -4.45 -13.40 -21.34
CA CYS A 122 -4.79 -14.77 -20.96
C CYS A 122 -6.30 -14.94 -20.68
N TYR A 123 -6.94 -13.93 -20.10
CA TYR A 123 -8.36 -13.97 -19.72
C TYR A 123 -9.31 -14.01 -20.93
N GLY A 124 -9.04 -13.22 -21.98
CA GLY A 124 -9.69 -13.35 -23.29
C GLY A 124 -11.19 -13.05 -23.39
N LYS A 125 -11.88 -12.71 -22.29
CA LYS A 125 -13.34 -12.44 -22.25
C LYS A 125 -13.68 -10.94 -22.19
N LEU A 126 -12.68 -10.07 -22.33
CA LEU A 126 -12.86 -8.64 -22.22
C LEU A 126 -13.59 -8.09 -23.46
N THR A 127 -14.53 -7.18 -23.24
CA THR A 127 -15.23 -6.44 -24.31
C THR A 127 -14.65 -5.04 -24.50
N LYS A 128 -14.16 -4.41 -23.43
CA LYS A 128 -13.55 -3.08 -23.50
C LYS A 128 -12.54 -2.83 -22.37
N PHE A 129 -11.38 -2.30 -22.72
CA PHE A 129 -10.38 -1.76 -21.80
C PHE A 129 -10.20 -0.27 -22.08
N ILE A 130 -10.21 0.56 -21.04
CA ILE A 130 -9.93 1.99 -21.16
C ILE A 130 -8.74 2.32 -20.29
N LEU A 131 -7.68 2.78 -20.94
CA LEU A 131 -6.54 3.37 -20.25
C LEU A 131 -6.81 4.85 -20.02
N ILE A 132 -6.88 5.24 -18.75
CA ILE A 132 -7.02 6.64 -18.36
C ILE A 132 -5.61 7.21 -18.23
N SER A 133 -5.25 8.03 -19.21
CA SER A 133 -3.97 8.70 -19.40
C SER A 133 -4.09 10.21 -19.15
N SER A 134 -3.02 10.96 -19.40
CA SER A 134 -2.94 12.40 -19.15
C SER A 134 -2.23 13.12 -20.29
N GLU A 135 -2.55 14.39 -20.50
CA GLU A 135 -1.86 15.27 -21.45
C GLU A 135 -0.36 15.42 -21.15
N ALA A 136 0.10 15.01 -19.97
CA ALA A 136 1.52 14.97 -19.60
C ALA A 136 2.38 14.19 -20.61
N VAL A 137 1.79 13.25 -21.36
CA VAL A 137 2.48 12.52 -22.44
C VAL A 137 2.93 13.43 -23.59
N TYR A 138 2.27 14.56 -23.80
CA TYR A 138 2.63 15.53 -24.83
C TYR A 138 3.78 16.45 -24.39
N GLY A 139 4.04 16.58 -23.09
CA GLY A 139 4.97 17.57 -22.54
C GLY A 139 4.58 19.00 -22.92
N LYS A 140 5.57 19.82 -23.29
CA LYS A 140 5.42 21.28 -23.50
C LYS A 140 4.99 21.69 -24.90
N GLN A 141 4.26 20.83 -25.60
CA GLN A 141 3.82 21.13 -26.96
C GLN A 141 2.66 22.12 -26.94
N THR A 142 2.68 23.06 -27.88
CA THR A 142 1.67 24.14 -27.98
C THR A 142 0.35 23.66 -28.56
N LEU A 143 0.37 22.61 -29.40
CA LEU A 143 -0.83 21.98 -29.94
C LEU A 143 -0.76 20.46 -29.72
N LYS A 144 -1.68 19.96 -28.90
CA LYS A 144 -1.74 18.58 -28.41
C LYS A 144 -2.95 17.86 -29.02
N LEU A 145 -2.83 17.44 -30.28
CA LEU A 145 -3.80 16.57 -30.94
C LEU A 145 -3.45 15.11 -30.67
N GLU A 146 -4.39 14.19 -30.84
CA GLU A 146 -4.15 12.75 -30.66
C GLU A 146 -3.04 12.22 -31.59
N THR A 147 -2.89 12.86 -32.76
CA THR A 147 -1.82 12.60 -33.75
C THR A 147 -0.50 13.31 -33.43
N THR A 148 -0.48 14.24 -32.46
CA THR A 148 0.76 14.90 -32.03
C THR A 148 1.69 13.88 -31.39
N ALA A 149 2.95 13.84 -31.83
CA ALA A 149 3.96 12.95 -31.27
C ALA A 149 4.14 13.22 -29.77
N THR A 150 4.05 12.19 -28.94
CA THR A 150 4.25 12.30 -27.49
C THR A 150 5.70 12.70 -27.17
N LYS A 151 5.90 13.70 -26.30
CA LYS A 151 7.21 14.23 -25.88
C LYS A 151 7.21 14.54 -24.38
N PRO A 152 7.07 13.51 -23.51
CA PRO A 152 6.96 13.74 -22.08
C PRO A 152 8.22 14.44 -21.54
N CYS A 153 8.03 15.40 -20.66
CA CYS A 153 9.11 16.19 -20.04
C CYS A 153 9.23 15.96 -18.52
N SER A 154 8.46 15.02 -17.96
CA SER A 154 8.52 14.59 -16.57
C SER A 154 8.56 13.07 -16.50
N PHE A 155 9.07 12.53 -15.39
CA PHE A 155 9.07 11.08 -15.17
C PHE A 155 7.64 10.50 -15.16
N LYS A 156 6.68 11.25 -14.61
CA LYS A 156 5.25 10.92 -14.67
C LYS A 156 4.74 10.81 -16.11
N GLY A 157 4.97 11.85 -16.92
CA GLY A 157 4.57 11.83 -18.32
C GLY A 157 5.25 10.68 -19.09
N ALA A 158 6.51 10.38 -18.77
CA ALA A 158 7.26 9.30 -19.40
C ALA A 158 6.71 7.92 -19.03
N ALA A 159 6.36 7.68 -17.76
CA ALA A 159 5.75 6.43 -17.31
C ALA A 159 4.37 6.22 -17.95
N ILE A 160 3.53 7.25 -17.96
CA ILE A 160 2.19 7.20 -18.58
C ILE A 160 2.34 6.93 -20.09
N ASN A 161 3.27 7.59 -20.76
CA ASN A 161 3.51 7.36 -22.19
C ASN A 161 4.01 5.93 -22.46
N ALA A 162 4.92 5.41 -21.63
CA ALA A 162 5.37 4.02 -21.74
C ALA A 162 4.21 3.03 -21.58
N CYS A 163 3.27 3.31 -20.67
CA CYS A 163 2.03 2.56 -20.52
C CYS A 163 1.14 2.59 -21.77
N GLU A 164 0.97 3.77 -22.39
CA GLU A 164 0.24 3.89 -23.66
C GLU A 164 0.89 3.07 -24.78
N MET A 165 2.22 3.14 -24.91
CA MET A 165 2.98 2.40 -25.92
C MET A 165 2.90 0.88 -25.71
N MET A 166 2.95 0.43 -24.45
CA MET A 166 2.75 -0.98 -24.12
C MET A 166 1.34 -1.43 -24.47
N LEU A 167 0.32 -0.66 -24.10
CA LEU A 167 -1.06 -0.99 -24.46
C LEU A 167 -1.24 -1.07 -25.98
N HIS A 168 -0.71 -0.10 -26.72
CA HIS A 168 -0.77 -0.11 -28.19
C HIS A 168 -0.15 -1.38 -28.77
N SER A 169 1.00 -1.83 -28.25
CA SER A 169 1.63 -3.07 -28.68
C SER A 169 0.75 -4.30 -28.43
N TYR A 170 0.00 -4.34 -27.33
CA TYR A 170 -0.96 -5.40 -27.03
C TYR A 170 -2.22 -5.34 -27.91
N ILE A 171 -2.71 -4.15 -28.26
CA ILE A 171 -3.81 -3.98 -29.22
C ILE A 171 -3.40 -4.55 -30.59
N ILE A 172 -2.22 -4.19 -31.10
CA ILE A 172 -1.74 -4.65 -32.41
C ILE A 172 -1.45 -6.16 -32.41
N SER A 173 -0.74 -6.65 -31.39
CA SER A 173 -0.23 -8.03 -31.36
C SER A 173 -1.30 -9.05 -30.97
N TYR A 174 -2.19 -8.68 -30.04
CA TYR A 174 -3.13 -9.62 -29.43
C TYR A 174 -4.60 -9.22 -29.59
N ARG A 175 -4.89 -8.09 -30.24
CA ARG A 175 -6.24 -7.56 -30.44
C ARG A 175 -7.03 -7.42 -29.15
N ILE A 176 -6.35 -7.02 -28.06
CA ILE A 176 -7.04 -6.61 -26.83
C ILE A 176 -7.98 -5.44 -27.20
N PRO A 177 -9.28 -5.50 -26.83
CA PRO A 177 -10.24 -4.47 -27.20
C PRO A 177 -10.08 -3.25 -26.30
N ALA A 178 -9.05 -2.45 -26.57
CA ALA A 178 -8.65 -1.33 -25.73
C ALA A 178 -8.68 0.01 -26.46
N LEU A 179 -8.86 1.09 -25.71
CA LEU A 179 -8.70 2.48 -26.15
C LEU A 179 -8.05 3.30 -25.05
N THR A 180 -7.56 4.49 -25.41
CA THR A 180 -6.92 5.42 -24.46
C THR A 180 -7.69 6.73 -24.40
N VAL A 181 -7.90 7.25 -23.19
CA VAL A 181 -8.41 8.61 -22.97
C VAL A 181 -7.31 9.45 -22.32
N ARG A 182 -6.95 10.58 -22.93
CA ARG A 182 -5.95 11.53 -22.40
C ARG A 182 -6.69 12.70 -21.77
N LEU A 183 -6.63 12.80 -20.44
CA LEU A 183 -7.27 13.89 -19.70
C LEU A 183 -6.35 15.11 -19.60
N SER A 184 -6.90 16.32 -19.47
CA SER A 184 -6.09 17.49 -19.08
C SER A 184 -5.35 17.24 -17.76
N ALA A 185 -4.22 17.93 -17.58
CA ALA A 185 -3.29 17.67 -16.49
C ALA A 185 -3.90 18.01 -15.13
N VAL A 186 -4.74 19.05 -15.09
CA VAL A 186 -5.36 19.55 -13.86
C VAL A 186 -6.85 19.24 -13.89
N ILE A 187 -7.26 18.35 -12.99
CA ILE A 187 -8.66 17.97 -12.80
C ILE A 187 -9.17 18.61 -11.50
N TYR A 188 -10.30 19.32 -11.57
CA TYR A 188 -10.83 20.11 -10.45
C TYR A 188 -12.36 20.03 -10.29
N GLY A 189 -12.90 20.44 -9.14
CA GLY A 189 -14.33 20.49 -8.86
C GLY A 189 -14.83 19.39 -7.92
N GLY A 190 -16.13 19.27 -7.68
CA GLY A 190 -16.66 18.21 -6.82
C GLY A 190 -16.12 18.25 -5.38
N VAL A 191 -15.97 17.08 -4.75
CA VAL A 191 -15.46 16.95 -3.38
C VAL A 191 -13.93 16.87 -3.43
N MET A 192 -13.26 18.01 -3.28
CA MET A 192 -11.79 18.09 -3.26
C MET A 192 -11.27 18.22 -1.83
N ASP A 193 -10.35 17.35 -1.43
CA ASP A 193 -9.58 17.51 -0.20
C ASP A 193 -8.66 18.75 -0.32
N ASP A 194 -8.66 19.61 0.70
CA ASP A 194 -7.77 20.77 0.78
C ASP A 194 -6.28 20.36 0.75
N ASN A 195 -5.96 19.13 1.18
CA ASN A 195 -4.60 18.60 1.04
C ASN A 195 -4.25 18.29 -0.43
N LEU A 196 -5.20 17.97 -1.31
CA LEU A 196 -4.94 17.76 -2.74
C LEU A 196 -4.32 19.01 -3.39
N LEU A 197 -4.69 20.21 -2.90
CA LEU A 197 -4.17 21.50 -3.35
C LEU A 197 -2.68 21.70 -3.02
N LEU A 198 -2.18 21.04 -1.97
CA LEU A 198 -0.78 21.14 -1.53
C LEU A 198 0.14 20.14 -2.26
N HIS A 199 -0.39 19.02 -2.77
CA HIS A 199 0.41 17.92 -3.32
C HIS A 199 0.80 18.08 -4.79
N LEU A 200 0.16 18.99 -5.53
CA LEU A 200 0.47 19.29 -6.94
C LEU A 200 1.68 20.24 -7.08
N GLN A 201 2.36 20.55 -5.97
CA GLN A 201 3.50 21.46 -5.86
C GLN A 201 4.84 20.88 -6.35
N HIS A 202 4.96 19.57 -6.62
CA HIS A 202 6.28 18.91 -6.75
C HIS A 202 6.63 18.26 -8.10
N ASP A 203 5.76 18.32 -9.10
CA ASP A 203 6.19 17.96 -10.46
C ASP A 203 6.77 19.21 -11.15
N ASP A 204 8.03 19.10 -11.64
CA ASP A 204 8.89 20.10 -12.31
C ASP A 204 8.17 21.01 -13.34
N ASN A 205 7.35 21.94 -12.84
CA ASN A 205 6.56 22.87 -13.64
C ASN A 205 7.16 24.27 -13.70
N GLU A 206 8.41 24.48 -13.26
CA GLU A 206 9.06 25.80 -13.26
C GLU A 206 9.21 26.44 -14.66
N LYS A 207 8.87 25.74 -15.75
CA LYS A 207 9.00 26.25 -17.12
C LYS A 207 7.84 25.87 -18.07
N SER A 208 6.64 25.58 -17.59
CA SER A 208 5.44 25.53 -18.46
C SER A 208 4.64 26.80 -18.23
N GLU A 209 4.33 27.57 -19.28
CA GLU A 209 3.58 28.82 -19.14
C GLU A 209 2.13 28.56 -18.71
N THR A 210 1.53 27.44 -19.17
CA THR A 210 0.14 27.07 -18.88
C THR A 210 -0.05 25.54 -18.78
N VAL A 211 -1.17 25.10 -18.18
CA VAL A 211 -1.61 23.70 -18.06
C VAL A 211 -3.12 23.59 -18.34
N GLY A 212 -3.58 22.48 -18.93
CA GLY A 212 -4.99 22.29 -19.24
C GLY A 212 -5.84 22.07 -17.99
N LEU A 213 -6.99 22.75 -17.92
CA LEU A 213 -8.00 22.56 -16.88
C LEU A 213 -9.12 21.67 -17.38
N LEU A 214 -9.61 20.78 -16.52
CA LEU A 214 -10.79 19.96 -16.78
C LEU A 214 -11.61 19.79 -15.50
N HIS A 215 -12.91 20.12 -15.57
CA HIS A 215 -13.80 19.87 -14.45
C HIS A 215 -14.06 18.36 -14.29
N ILE A 216 -14.09 17.86 -13.06
CA ILE A 216 -14.21 16.43 -12.76
C ILE A 216 -15.48 15.81 -13.33
N GLN A 217 -16.60 16.53 -13.30
CA GLN A 217 -17.85 16.08 -13.90
C GLN A 217 -17.70 15.91 -15.42
N ASP A 218 -17.04 16.86 -16.08
CA ASP A 218 -16.78 16.78 -17.52
C ASP A 218 -15.81 15.63 -17.83
N ALA A 219 -14.77 15.44 -17.02
CA ALA A 219 -13.85 14.32 -17.14
C ALA A 219 -14.56 12.97 -17.11
N VAL A 220 -15.39 12.75 -16.09
CA VAL A 220 -16.13 11.49 -15.91
C VAL A 220 -17.16 11.27 -17.02
N LEU A 221 -17.86 12.32 -17.44
CA LEU A 221 -18.77 12.25 -18.59
C LEU A 221 -18.02 11.91 -19.89
N GLY A 222 -16.81 12.42 -20.06
CA GLY A 222 -15.96 12.12 -21.22
C GLY A 222 -15.50 10.67 -21.22
N ILE A 223 -15.03 10.17 -20.08
CA ILE A 223 -14.66 8.76 -19.90
C ILE A 223 -15.88 7.86 -20.15
N GLY A 224 -17.06 8.25 -19.63
CA GLY A 224 -18.32 7.56 -19.89
C GLY A 224 -18.71 7.55 -21.37
N ALA A 225 -18.50 8.65 -22.09
CA ALA A 225 -18.76 8.71 -23.53
C ALA A 225 -17.79 7.82 -24.33
N ALA A 226 -16.50 7.78 -23.94
CA ALA A 226 -15.52 6.85 -24.52
C ALA A 226 -15.88 5.38 -24.22
N LEU A 227 -16.40 5.11 -23.02
CA LEU A 227 -16.90 3.79 -22.63
C LEU A 227 -18.06 3.32 -23.51
N GLU A 228 -18.98 4.21 -23.88
CA GLU A 228 -20.13 3.84 -24.72
C GLU A 228 -19.77 3.79 -26.20
N LYS A 229 -19.11 4.83 -26.72
CA LYS A 229 -18.98 5.07 -28.16
C LYS A 229 -17.55 4.98 -28.69
N GLY A 230 -16.57 4.96 -27.81
CA GLY A 230 -15.16 4.94 -28.21
C GLY A 230 -14.80 3.70 -29.01
N HIS A 231 -14.03 3.92 -30.07
CA HIS A 231 -13.54 2.89 -30.96
C HIS A 231 -12.28 2.22 -30.40
N ILE A 232 -12.18 0.90 -30.57
CA ILE A 232 -11.01 0.12 -30.16
C ILE A 232 -9.80 0.55 -31.00
N GLY A 233 -8.66 0.72 -30.36
CA GLY A 233 -7.40 1.17 -30.97
C GLY A 233 -7.21 2.68 -30.98
N GLU A 234 -8.29 3.44 -30.73
CA GLU A 234 -8.24 4.89 -30.80
C GLU A 234 -7.80 5.54 -29.49
N VAL A 235 -7.25 6.75 -29.65
CA VAL A 235 -6.98 7.69 -28.57
C VAL A 235 -7.99 8.82 -28.64
N TYR A 236 -8.47 9.30 -27.49
CA TYR A 236 -9.34 10.46 -27.37
C TYR A 236 -8.78 11.46 -26.36
N ASN A 237 -8.58 12.70 -26.78
CA ASN A 237 -8.32 13.80 -25.88
C ASN A 237 -9.62 14.26 -25.23
N ILE A 238 -9.60 14.36 -23.91
CA ILE A 238 -10.71 14.84 -23.07
C ILE A 238 -10.16 16.04 -22.30
N GLY A 239 -10.22 17.20 -22.95
CA GLY A 239 -9.80 18.48 -22.39
C GLY A 239 -10.97 19.38 -22.04
N GLY A 240 -10.76 20.29 -21.08
CA GLY A 240 -11.74 21.31 -20.74
C GLY A 240 -11.78 22.47 -21.73
N GLN A 241 -12.25 23.63 -21.26
CA GLN A 241 -12.48 24.80 -22.13
C GLN A 241 -11.28 25.75 -22.21
N CYS A 242 -10.32 25.66 -21.29
CA CYS A 242 -9.18 26.57 -21.20
C CYS A 242 -7.96 25.94 -20.53
N ASP A 243 -6.81 26.58 -20.73
CA ASP A 243 -5.61 26.35 -19.94
C ASP A 243 -5.50 27.44 -18.86
N CYS A 244 -4.74 27.18 -17.80
CA CYS A 244 -4.47 28.14 -16.73
C CYS A 244 -3.00 28.14 -16.31
N SER A 245 -2.65 29.04 -15.39
CA SER A 245 -1.35 28.99 -14.71
C SER A 245 -1.11 27.64 -14.02
N PRO A 246 0.13 27.09 -14.05
CA PRO A 246 0.49 25.89 -13.30
C PRO A 246 0.32 26.05 -11.79
N HIS A 247 0.16 27.28 -11.28
CA HIS A 247 -0.07 27.58 -9.86
C HIS A 247 -1.56 27.65 -9.50
N PHE A 248 -2.44 27.14 -10.36
CA PHE A 248 -3.89 27.15 -10.19
C PHE A 248 -4.37 26.75 -8.78
N PHE A 249 -3.83 25.69 -8.20
CA PHE A 249 -4.24 25.25 -6.87
C PHE A 249 -3.84 26.22 -5.75
N GLN A 250 -2.71 26.92 -5.88
CA GLN A 250 -2.35 28.00 -4.96
C GLN A 250 -3.29 29.18 -5.09
N LEU A 251 -3.69 29.50 -6.33
CA LEU A 251 -4.68 30.53 -6.60
C LEU A 251 -6.04 30.15 -6.01
N ILE A 252 -6.48 28.90 -6.14
CA ILE A 252 -7.70 28.40 -5.47
C ILE A 252 -7.60 28.58 -3.96
N ALA A 253 -6.48 28.21 -3.34
CA ALA A 253 -6.31 28.35 -1.89
C ALA A 253 -6.38 29.83 -1.43
N LYS A 254 -5.79 30.75 -2.20
CA LYS A 254 -5.89 32.21 -1.94
C LYS A 254 -7.29 32.74 -2.19
N PHE A 255 -7.94 32.27 -3.26
CA PHE A 255 -9.32 32.61 -3.61
C PHE A 255 -10.28 32.17 -2.50
N LYS A 256 -10.10 30.96 -1.96
CA LYS A 256 -10.84 30.45 -0.79
C LYS A 256 -10.68 31.33 0.45
N LYS A 257 -9.51 31.94 0.66
CA LYS A 257 -9.25 32.86 1.77
C LYS A 257 -9.78 34.28 1.53
N GLY A 258 -10.38 34.55 0.37
CA GLY A 258 -10.81 35.88 -0.04
C GLY A 258 -9.65 36.84 -0.33
N GLU A 259 -8.42 36.32 -0.50
CA GLU A 259 -7.22 37.11 -0.78
C GLU A 259 -7.16 37.60 -2.24
N ILE A 260 -7.84 36.89 -3.15
CA ILE A 260 -7.92 37.23 -4.58
C ILE A 260 -9.35 37.07 -5.09
N SER A 261 -9.70 37.80 -6.15
CA SER A 261 -10.94 37.59 -6.90
C SER A 261 -10.79 36.50 -7.99
N SER A 262 -11.91 36.00 -8.51
CA SER A 262 -11.91 34.97 -9.57
C SER A 262 -11.25 35.46 -10.85
N ASP A 263 -11.37 36.76 -11.10
CA ASP A 263 -10.92 37.44 -12.33
C ASP A 263 -9.40 37.60 -12.37
N GLU A 264 -8.72 37.39 -11.24
CA GLU A 264 -7.26 37.38 -11.13
C GLU A 264 -6.63 36.04 -11.54
N ILE A 265 -7.44 35.00 -11.78
CA ILE A 265 -6.95 33.71 -12.29
C ILE A 265 -6.86 33.81 -13.82
N SER A 266 -5.65 34.03 -14.33
CA SER A 266 -5.42 34.11 -15.78
C SER A 266 -5.70 32.77 -16.47
N VAL A 267 -6.62 32.83 -17.44
CA VAL A 267 -6.92 31.75 -18.38
C VAL A 267 -6.25 32.02 -19.72
N SER A 268 -5.84 30.94 -20.39
CA SER A 268 -5.16 30.96 -21.68
C SER A 268 -5.87 30.05 -22.68
N MET A 269 -5.52 30.19 -23.97
CA MET A 269 -6.07 29.34 -25.01
C MET A 269 -5.75 27.86 -24.74
N LEU A 270 -6.72 27.00 -25.00
CA LEU A 270 -6.61 25.56 -24.82
C LEU A 270 -5.53 24.97 -25.73
N THR A 271 -4.57 24.25 -25.14
CA THR A 271 -3.50 23.59 -25.91
C THR A 271 -3.87 22.16 -26.35
N MET A 272 -4.82 21.51 -25.66
CA MET A 272 -5.32 20.17 -25.97
C MET A 272 -6.81 20.19 -26.33
N PRO A 273 -7.17 20.36 -27.62
CA PRO A 273 -8.58 20.36 -28.04
C PRO A 273 -9.18 18.95 -28.04
N SER A 274 -10.50 18.90 -27.80
CA SER A 274 -11.30 17.66 -27.74
C SER A 274 -12.08 17.39 -29.02
N MET A 275 -11.62 17.89 -30.18
CA MET A 275 -12.40 17.87 -31.44
C MET A 275 -12.82 16.47 -31.88
N LYS A 276 -11.95 15.47 -31.70
CA LYS A 276 -12.27 14.08 -32.01
C LYS A 276 -13.34 13.52 -31.08
N ALA A 277 -13.26 13.82 -29.79
CA ALA A 277 -14.28 13.43 -28.81
C ALA A 277 -15.64 14.10 -29.11
N GLU A 278 -15.64 15.35 -29.59
CA GLU A 278 -16.86 16.03 -30.03
C GLU A 278 -17.54 15.31 -31.20
N LEU A 279 -16.76 14.88 -32.19
CA LEU A 279 -17.27 14.26 -33.42
C LEU A 279 -17.68 12.79 -33.20
N GLU A 280 -16.83 12.00 -32.56
CA GLU A 280 -17.01 10.54 -32.46
C GLU A 280 -17.75 10.11 -31.19
N LEU A 281 -17.50 10.80 -30.06
CA LEU A 281 -18.12 10.45 -28.77
C LEU A 281 -19.38 11.29 -28.47
N LEU A 282 -19.62 12.35 -29.26
CA LEU A 282 -20.64 13.37 -29.00
C LEU A 282 -20.47 13.96 -27.60
N TRP A 283 -19.22 14.19 -27.19
CA TRP A 283 -18.87 14.74 -25.89
C TRP A 283 -18.10 16.06 -26.04
N LYS A 284 -18.44 17.04 -25.20
CA LYS A 284 -17.75 18.32 -25.08
C LYS A 284 -17.81 18.78 -23.63
N ALA A 285 -16.73 19.39 -23.14
CA ALA A 285 -16.71 20.03 -21.83
C ALA A 285 -17.75 21.17 -21.77
N LYS A 286 -18.62 21.12 -20.76
CA LYS A 286 -19.72 22.09 -20.60
C LYS A 286 -19.42 23.11 -19.52
N ILE A 287 -18.69 22.72 -18.48
CA ILE A 287 -18.47 23.54 -17.29
C ILE A 287 -17.32 24.49 -17.55
N SER A 288 -17.62 25.78 -17.45
CA SER A 288 -16.61 26.83 -17.55
C SER A 288 -15.74 26.90 -16.29
N GLN A 289 -14.58 27.55 -16.40
CA GLN A 289 -13.68 27.73 -15.26
C GLN A 289 -14.37 28.50 -14.12
N SER A 290 -15.12 29.57 -14.44
CA SER A 290 -15.84 30.37 -13.46
C SER A 290 -16.96 29.59 -12.74
N GLU A 291 -17.76 28.81 -13.48
CA GLU A 291 -18.80 27.96 -12.89
C GLU A 291 -18.21 26.90 -11.95
N GLY A 292 -17.14 26.23 -12.38
CA GLY A 292 -16.46 25.23 -11.55
C GLY A 292 -15.80 25.84 -10.31
N MET A 293 -15.27 27.07 -10.38
CA MET A 293 -14.77 27.78 -9.19
C MET A 293 -15.89 28.13 -8.20
N HIS A 294 -17.03 28.58 -8.71
CA HIS A 294 -18.19 28.88 -7.86
C HIS A 294 -18.72 27.62 -7.15
N GLU A 295 -18.72 26.47 -7.82
CA GLU A 295 -19.09 25.19 -7.21
C GLU A 295 -18.21 24.86 -5.99
N ILE A 296 -16.90 25.04 -6.11
CA ILE A 296 -15.94 24.76 -5.04
C ILE A 296 -16.18 25.66 -3.82
N MET A 297 -16.58 26.92 -4.02
CA MET A 297 -16.92 27.82 -2.91
C MET A 297 -18.12 27.32 -2.11
N VAL A 298 -19.20 26.95 -2.80
CA VAL A 298 -20.49 26.62 -2.18
C VAL A 298 -20.44 25.30 -1.40
N LYS A 299 -19.67 24.30 -1.87
CA LYS A 299 -19.66 22.95 -1.26
C LYS A 299 -18.82 22.84 0.03
N ASN A 300 -18.03 23.85 0.40
CA ASN A 300 -16.96 23.69 1.40
C ASN A 300 -17.35 23.91 2.88
N GLU A 301 -18.56 24.42 3.19
CA GLU A 301 -18.92 24.72 4.60
C GLU A 301 -19.40 23.50 5.43
N SER A 302 -19.68 22.34 4.82
CA SER A 302 -20.40 21.26 5.51
C SER A 302 -19.78 19.85 5.47
N TYR A 303 -18.71 19.60 4.71
CA TYR A 303 -18.29 18.23 4.41
C TYR A 303 -17.09 17.70 5.24
N TRP A 304 -16.09 18.54 5.54
CA TRP A 304 -14.79 18.06 6.05
C TRP A 304 -14.64 17.97 7.58
N ASN A 305 -15.61 18.46 8.37
CA ASN A 305 -15.52 18.45 9.84
C ASN A 305 -15.76 17.08 10.51
N ARG A 306 -15.82 15.97 9.75
CA ARG A 306 -15.99 14.61 10.30
C ARG A 306 -15.21 13.56 9.49
N MET A 307 -13.90 13.58 9.59
CA MET A 307 -13.05 12.53 9.04
C MET A 307 -12.20 11.88 10.14
N ASP A 308 -12.78 10.91 10.84
CA ASP A 308 -11.99 9.90 11.55
C ASP A 308 -11.63 8.79 10.55
N GLY A 309 -10.32 8.56 10.39
CA GLY A 309 -9.77 7.61 9.43
C GLY A 309 -10.01 6.17 9.83
N ALA A 310 -10.95 5.48 9.17
CA ALA A 310 -11.07 4.03 9.30
C ALA A 310 -10.08 3.34 8.34
N ASN A 311 -9.14 2.55 8.86
CA ASN A 311 -8.11 1.89 8.06
C ASN A 311 -8.63 0.55 7.51
N THR A 312 -8.50 0.35 6.21
CA THR A 312 -8.95 -0.86 5.50
C THR A 312 -7.81 -1.80 5.10
N HIS A 313 -6.59 -1.57 5.61
CA HIS A 313 -5.45 -2.45 5.41
C HIS A 313 -5.70 -3.86 5.95
N LYS A 314 -5.34 -4.88 5.18
CA LYS A 314 -5.35 -6.29 5.59
C LYS A 314 -3.93 -6.75 5.88
N ILE A 315 -3.69 -7.24 7.09
CA ILE A 315 -2.38 -7.70 7.55
C ILE A 315 -2.41 -9.21 7.67
N LEU A 316 -1.56 -9.90 6.92
CA LEU A 316 -1.32 -11.33 7.09
C LEU A 316 -0.06 -11.53 7.94
N VAL A 317 -0.19 -12.24 9.06
CA VAL A 317 0.90 -12.43 10.01
C VAL A 317 1.43 -13.86 9.96
N TYR A 318 2.71 -13.99 9.63
CA TYR A 318 3.51 -15.20 9.78
C TYR A 318 4.35 -15.12 11.05
N GLY A 319 4.68 -16.26 11.64
CA GLY A 319 5.58 -16.31 12.77
C GLY A 319 5.72 -17.71 13.35
N THR A 320 6.52 -17.82 14.42
CA THR A 320 6.60 -19.05 15.22
C THR A 320 5.25 -19.33 15.90
N ASP A 321 4.99 -20.59 16.26
CA ASP A 321 3.75 -20.95 16.98
C ASP A 321 3.59 -20.14 18.27
N PHE A 322 4.70 -19.88 18.96
CA PHE A 322 4.76 -19.00 20.12
C PHE A 322 4.30 -17.57 19.80
N ALA A 323 4.86 -16.95 18.76
CA ALA A 323 4.53 -15.59 18.36
C ALA A 323 3.07 -15.44 17.92
N LEU A 324 2.57 -16.37 17.11
CA LEU A 324 1.18 -16.35 16.61
C LEU A 324 0.17 -16.54 17.74
N LYS A 325 0.40 -17.51 18.65
CA LYS A 325 -0.47 -17.71 19.83
C LYS A 325 -0.48 -16.49 20.75
N ARG A 326 0.67 -15.84 20.93
CA ARG A 326 0.77 -14.62 21.75
C ARG A 326 0.00 -13.46 21.12
N LEU A 327 0.20 -13.23 19.82
CA LEU A 327 -0.53 -12.21 19.08
C LEU A 327 -2.05 -12.44 19.13
N SER A 328 -2.50 -13.68 18.96
CA SER A 328 -3.91 -14.06 19.07
C SER A 328 -4.51 -13.62 20.42
N ARG A 329 -3.79 -13.86 21.53
CA ARG A 329 -4.25 -13.45 22.87
C ARG A 329 -4.25 -11.94 23.07
N LEU A 330 -3.24 -11.24 22.54
CA LEU A 330 -3.21 -9.77 22.60
C LEU A 330 -4.42 -9.18 21.87
N ILE A 331 -4.74 -9.70 20.69
CA ILE A 331 -5.90 -9.29 19.89
C ILE A 331 -7.22 -9.61 20.60
N GLU A 332 -7.32 -10.72 21.33
CA GLU A 332 -8.52 -11.11 22.07
C GLU A 332 -8.72 -10.32 23.37
N ASN A 333 -7.65 -10.10 24.14
CA ASN A 333 -7.74 -9.57 25.50
C ASN A 333 -7.57 -8.05 25.59
N LYS A 334 -6.99 -7.40 24.58
CA LYS A 334 -6.45 -6.03 24.68
C LYS A 334 -6.86 -5.16 23.47
N LYS A 335 -8.12 -4.67 23.44
CA LYS A 335 -8.59 -3.66 22.45
C LYS A 335 -7.75 -2.36 22.44
N ARG A 336 -7.15 -1.99 23.57
CA ARG A 336 -6.44 -0.71 23.77
C ARG A 336 -5.08 -0.61 23.04
N TYR A 337 -4.56 -1.72 22.55
CA TYR A 337 -3.18 -1.79 22.03
C TYR A 337 -3.14 -2.02 20.52
N LEU A 338 -4.27 -2.24 19.85
CA LEU A 338 -4.27 -2.19 18.40
C LEU A 338 -4.29 -0.72 17.96
N PRO A 339 -3.63 -0.37 16.84
CA PRO A 339 -3.79 0.94 16.22
C PRO A 339 -5.28 1.28 16.13
N GLU A 340 -5.71 2.48 16.53
CA GLU A 340 -7.15 2.87 16.50
C GLU A 340 -7.76 2.72 15.10
N SER A 341 -6.89 2.84 14.09
CA SER A 341 -7.22 2.74 12.69
C SER A 341 -7.52 1.29 12.27
N LEU A 342 -7.00 0.26 12.96
CA LEU A 342 -7.01 -1.14 12.54
C LEU A 342 -8.08 -1.99 13.27
N GLN A 343 -9.03 -2.54 12.51
CA GLN A 343 -10.02 -3.48 13.04
C GLN A 343 -9.44 -4.89 13.23
N LYS A 344 -9.86 -5.60 14.28
CA LYS A 344 -9.43 -6.98 14.59
C LYS A 344 -9.60 -7.94 13.41
N GLU A 345 -10.67 -7.79 12.64
CA GLU A 345 -11.02 -8.65 11.49
C GLU A 345 -10.02 -8.53 10.33
N ASN A 346 -9.24 -7.45 10.31
CA ASN A 346 -8.25 -7.18 9.27
C ASN A 346 -6.87 -7.78 9.58
N ILE A 347 -6.67 -8.36 10.77
CA ILE A 347 -5.45 -9.10 11.14
C ILE A 347 -5.73 -10.58 10.98
N ILE A 348 -5.09 -11.20 10.00
CA ILE A 348 -5.25 -12.61 9.68
C ILE A 348 -3.96 -13.32 10.09
N LEU A 349 -4.07 -14.26 11.04
CA LEU A 349 -2.96 -15.11 11.43
C LEU A 349 -2.83 -16.28 10.46
N SER A 350 -1.61 -16.59 10.04
CA SER A 350 -1.31 -17.78 9.22
C SER A 350 -1.85 -19.04 9.89
N LYS A 351 -2.46 -19.92 9.09
CA LYS A 351 -2.98 -21.22 9.54
C LYS A 351 -1.87 -22.22 9.87
N ARG A 352 -0.62 -21.93 9.48
CA ARG A 352 0.52 -22.85 9.67
C ARG A 352 1.66 -22.17 10.43
N PRO A 353 2.05 -22.70 11.61
CA PRO A 353 3.30 -22.33 12.24
C PRO A 353 4.48 -22.89 11.44
N PHE A 354 5.62 -22.22 11.53
CA PHE A 354 6.69 -22.33 10.55
C PHE A 354 7.68 -23.49 10.77
N ASP A 355 7.44 -24.34 11.77
CA ASP A 355 8.48 -25.23 12.32
C ASP A 355 8.91 -26.39 11.39
N SER A 356 8.40 -26.49 10.15
CA SER A 356 8.94 -27.44 9.14
C SER A 356 8.42 -27.32 7.69
N ASN A 357 7.56 -26.36 7.33
CA ASN A 357 6.88 -26.36 6.02
C ASN A 357 7.10 -25.08 5.20
N ASP A 358 6.98 -25.22 3.88
CA ASP A 358 7.05 -24.12 2.93
C ASP A 358 5.95 -23.07 3.11
N ILE A 359 6.29 -21.80 2.83
CA ILE A 359 5.34 -20.68 2.78
C ILE A 359 4.21 -21.02 1.81
N ASP A 360 2.97 -21.04 2.31
CA ASP A 360 1.80 -21.32 1.47
C ASP A 360 1.39 -20.06 0.71
N ILE A 361 1.89 -19.94 -0.53
CA ILE A 361 1.57 -18.83 -1.42
C ILE A 361 0.05 -18.72 -1.65
N ASN A 362 -0.69 -19.85 -1.62
CA ASN A 362 -2.14 -19.82 -1.83
C ASN A 362 -2.86 -19.09 -0.70
N GLU A 363 -2.35 -19.18 0.53
CA GLU A 363 -2.88 -18.42 1.66
C GLU A 363 -2.72 -16.91 1.43
N ILE A 364 -1.54 -16.47 0.98
CA ILE A 364 -1.29 -15.06 0.65
C ILE A 364 -2.26 -14.60 -0.46
N ILE A 365 -2.45 -15.43 -1.49
CA ILE A 365 -3.38 -15.15 -2.60
C ILE A 365 -4.83 -15.10 -2.13
N ASP A 366 -5.23 -15.97 -1.20
CA ASP A 366 -6.59 -16.03 -0.69
C ASP A 366 -6.93 -14.87 0.25
N VAL A 367 -5.97 -14.49 1.08
CA VAL A 367 -6.09 -13.37 2.01
C VAL A 367 -6.02 -12.03 1.27
N SER A 368 -5.23 -11.93 0.20
CA SER A 368 -4.93 -10.69 -0.53
C SER A 368 -4.53 -9.54 0.42
N PRO A 369 -3.44 -9.69 1.19
CA PRO A 369 -3.04 -8.69 2.17
C PRO A 369 -2.40 -7.46 1.52
N SER A 370 -2.57 -6.28 2.14
CA SER A 370 -1.76 -5.10 1.82
C SER A 370 -0.42 -5.11 2.56
N HIS A 371 -0.36 -5.79 3.71
CA HIS A 371 0.84 -5.92 4.53
C HIS A 371 1.06 -7.38 4.95
N ILE A 372 2.31 -7.81 4.91
CA ILE A 372 2.72 -9.09 5.50
C ILE A 372 3.68 -8.79 6.66
N VAL A 373 3.38 -9.32 7.84
CA VAL A 373 4.25 -9.21 9.02
C VAL A 373 4.80 -10.58 9.34
N TYR A 374 6.12 -10.70 9.44
CA TYR A 374 6.78 -11.93 9.87
C TYR A 374 7.45 -11.72 11.22
N ILE A 375 6.98 -12.44 12.24
CA ILE A 375 7.48 -12.37 13.62
C ILE A 375 8.31 -13.61 13.91
N ASN A 376 9.63 -13.46 13.86
CA ASN A 376 10.58 -14.52 14.19
C ASN A 376 11.23 -14.23 15.55
N ILE A 377 10.51 -14.50 16.62
CA ILE A 377 11.04 -14.48 17.99
C ILE A 377 11.08 -15.92 18.51
N PRO A 378 12.26 -16.44 18.90
CA PRO A 378 12.40 -17.82 19.35
C PRO A 378 11.72 -18.05 20.70
N SER A 379 11.21 -19.26 20.91
CA SER A 379 10.68 -19.72 22.21
C SER A 379 11.74 -20.52 22.98
N MET A 380 11.74 -20.42 24.32
CA MET A 380 12.72 -21.15 25.15
C MET A 380 12.59 -22.68 25.07
N SER A 381 11.45 -23.24 24.66
CA SER A 381 11.31 -24.68 24.41
C SER A 381 12.15 -25.19 23.25
N GLU A 382 12.52 -24.32 22.29
CA GLU A 382 13.44 -24.67 21.19
C GLU A 382 14.91 -24.66 21.64
N VAL A 383 15.24 -23.90 22.68
CA VAL A 383 16.60 -23.78 23.23
C VAL A 383 16.84 -24.82 24.34
N ALA A 384 15.81 -25.18 25.10
CA ALA A 384 15.91 -26.16 26.20
C ALA A 384 15.83 -27.63 25.75
N THR A 385 15.50 -27.90 24.48
CA THR A 385 15.53 -29.26 23.88
C THR A 385 16.86 -29.56 23.16
N GLU A 386 17.88 -28.72 23.37
CA GLU A 386 19.19 -28.78 22.71
C GLU A 386 20.05 -29.99 23.13
N ASP A 387 19.69 -30.72 24.18
CA ASP A 387 20.42 -31.92 24.60
C ASP A 387 20.11 -33.18 23.76
N MET A 388 19.11 -33.15 22.86
CA MET A 388 18.73 -34.31 22.02
C MET A 388 18.54 -34.04 20.51
N ILE A 389 18.70 -32.81 20.02
CA ILE A 389 18.46 -32.47 18.62
C ILE A 389 19.78 -32.44 17.83
N ASP A 390 19.82 -33.14 16.69
CA ASP A 390 20.93 -33.07 15.75
C ASP A 390 21.17 -31.63 15.29
N ILE A 391 22.36 -31.10 15.56
CA ILE A 391 22.79 -29.72 15.23
C ILE A 391 22.53 -29.38 13.76
N ARG A 392 22.70 -30.36 12.86
CA ARG A 392 22.43 -30.16 11.43
C ARG A 392 20.96 -29.88 11.16
N THR A 393 20.06 -30.58 11.84
CA THR A 393 18.62 -30.38 11.74
C THR A 393 18.23 -29.01 12.30
N LEU A 394 18.80 -28.62 13.45
CA LEU A 394 18.57 -27.29 14.03
C LEU A 394 19.03 -26.15 13.10
N LEU A 395 20.26 -26.25 12.56
CA LEU A 395 20.78 -25.25 11.63
C LEU A 395 19.95 -25.15 10.36
N LYS A 396 19.45 -26.27 9.84
CA LYS A 396 18.57 -26.28 8.66
C LYS A 396 17.26 -25.52 8.96
N THR A 397 16.66 -25.76 10.13
CA THR A 397 15.43 -25.06 10.55
C THR A 397 15.68 -23.57 10.74
N LYS A 398 16.79 -23.18 11.40
CA LYS A 398 17.13 -21.78 11.63
C LYS A 398 17.51 -21.03 10.35
N LEU A 399 18.24 -21.67 9.43
CA LEU A 399 18.45 -21.13 8.08
C LEU A 399 17.14 -20.86 7.36
N TYR A 400 16.19 -21.78 7.46
CA TYR A 400 14.89 -21.62 6.82
C TYR A 400 14.10 -20.46 7.41
N ALA A 401 13.95 -20.41 8.73
CA ALA A 401 13.17 -19.39 9.43
C ALA A 401 13.81 -18.00 9.42
N MET A 402 15.13 -17.89 9.64
CA MET A 402 15.80 -16.59 9.84
C MET A 402 16.30 -15.96 8.54
N LEU A 403 16.53 -16.76 7.48
CA LEU A 403 17.14 -16.30 6.23
C LEU A 403 16.23 -16.53 5.02
N TYR A 404 15.93 -17.78 4.68
CA TYR A 404 15.26 -18.10 3.41
C TYR A 404 13.83 -17.57 3.37
N SER A 405 13.10 -17.69 4.46
CA SER A 405 11.69 -17.28 4.55
C SER A 405 11.48 -15.79 4.54
N PRO A 406 12.19 -14.99 5.37
CA PRO A 406 12.08 -13.54 5.28
C PRO A 406 12.58 -13.03 3.93
N TRP A 407 13.62 -13.63 3.35
CA TRP A 407 14.08 -13.25 2.00
C TRP A 407 13.05 -13.57 0.92
N PHE A 408 12.44 -14.75 0.97
CA PHE A 408 11.39 -15.16 0.03
C PHE A 408 10.16 -14.24 0.15
N LEU A 409 9.68 -13.99 1.37
CA LEU A 409 8.57 -13.08 1.61
C LEU A 409 8.90 -11.67 1.14
N ALA A 410 10.10 -11.16 1.45
CA ALA A 410 10.53 -9.85 0.98
C ALA A 410 10.53 -9.79 -0.56
N SER A 411 11.10 -10.78 -1.24
CA SER A 411 11.10 -10.84 -2.71
C SER A 411 9.69 -10.97 -3.30
N PHE A 412 8.83 -11.76 -2.67
CA PHE A 412 7.44 -11.94 -3.09
C PHE A 412 6.65 -10.64 -2.94
N CYS A 413 6.80 -9.98 -1.80
CA CYS A 413 6.15 -8.73 -1.45
C CYS A 413 6.60 -7.58 -2.33
N ASP A 414 7.91 -7.44 -2.55
CA ASP A 414 8.51 -6.40 -3.40
C ASP A 414 7.95 -6.46 -4.82
N LYS A 415 7.93 -7.66 -5.43
CA LYS A 415 7.34 -7.90 -6.77
C LYS A 415 5.85 -7.59 -6.86
N ARG A 416 5.11 -7.69 -5.75
CA ARG A 416 3.65 -7.51 -5.69
C ARG A 416 3.22 -6.25 -4.98
N SER A 417 4.17 -5.35 -4.67
CA SER A 417 3.89 -4.09 -3.99
C SER A 417 3.26 -4.23 -2.60
N ILE A 418 3.46 -5.38 -1.95
CA ILE A 418 2.96 -5.63 -0.60
C ILE A 418 4.02 -5.09 0.38
N HIS A 419 3.60 -4.37 1.42
CA HIS A 419 4.52 -3.94 2.47
C HIS A 419 4.93 -5.15 3.32
N PHE A 420 6.24 -5.33 3.55
CA PHE A 420 6.74 -6.46 4.32
C PHE A 420 7.40 -5.97 5.59
N THR A 421 6.95 -6.45 6.75
CA THR A 421 7.57 -6.16 8.04
C THR A 421 8.20 -7.42 8.59
N TYR A 422 9.51 -7.40 8.85
CA TYR A 422 10.21 -8.51 9.50
C TYR A 422 10.63 -8.09 10.91
N LEU A 423 10.07 -8.72 11.93
CA LEU A 423 10.41 -8.55 13.33
C LEU A 423 11.27 -9.74 13.79
N THR A 424 12.50 -9.46 14.22
CA THR A 424 13.41 -10.44 14.81
C THR A 424 14.06 -9.92 16.08
N SER A 425 14.55 -10.81 16.94
CA SER A 425 15.34 -10.44 18.12
C SER A 425 16.82 -10.29 17.80
N TYR A 426 17.43 -9.20 18.25
CA TYR A 426 18.86 -8.97 18.13
C TYR A 426 19.56 -9.40 19.42
N ASN A 427 20.40 -10.44 19.36
CA ASN A 427 21.27 -10.81 20.47
C ASN A 427 22.50 -9.90 20.49
N ILE A 428 22.50 -8.86 21.34
CA ILE A 428 23.68 -8.03 21.69
C ILE A 428 24.44 -8.65 22.86
N PHE A 429 24.64 -9.97 22.89
CA PHE A 429 25.68 -10.47 23.77
C PHE A 429 27.00 -10.12 23.11
N GLY A 430 27.67 -9.09 23.63
CA GLY A 430 29.00 -8.68 23.18
C GLY A 430 29.99 -9.85 23.21
N GLU A 431 31.09 -9.71 22.48
CA GLU A 431 32.17 -10.71 22.34
C GLU A 431 32.69 -11.31 23.67
N ASN A 432 32.36 -10.70 24.81
CA ASN A 432 32.82 -11.08 26.15
C ASN A 432 31.86 -11.96 26.97
N PHE A 433 30.71 -12.39 26.46
CA PHE A 433 29.70 -13.07 27.31
C PHE A 433 29.77 -14.60 27.39
N PHE A 434 30.50 -15.30 26.50
CA PHE A 434 30.46 -16.78 26.48
C PHE A 434 31.84 -17.43 26.59
N CYS A 435 32.31 -17.57 27.83
CA CYS A 435 33.40 -18.48 28.22
C CYS A 435 32.89 -19.87 28.64
N LEU A 436 31.64 -20.24 28.33
CA LEU A 436 31.12 -21.58 28.58
C LEU A 436 31.07 -22.35 27.26
N GLY A 437 32.24 -22.87 26.88
CA GLY A 437 32.37 -23.76 25.74
C GLY A 437 31.69 -25.09 26.03
N CYS A 438 30.54 -25.35 25.38
CA CYS A 438 30.13 -26.72 25.13
C CYS A 438 31.06 -27.29 24.05
N GLN A 439 32.15 -27.94 24.48
CA GLN A 439 32.99 -28.72 23.59
C GLN A 439 32.24 -29.99 23.18
N LEU A 440 31.67 -29.99 21.98
CA LEU A 440 31.34 -31.24 21.30
C LEU A 440 32.65 -31.95 20.93
N PRO A 441 32.77 -33.27 21.17
CA PRO A 441 33.93 -34.00 20.73
C PRO A 441 34.01 -33.95 19.19
N ASN A 442 35.09 -33.33 18.69
CA ASN A 442 35.52 -33.23 17.28
C ASN A 442 34.97 -32.12 16.37
N ILE A 443 34.29 -31.08 16.88
CA ILE A 443 33.98 -29.88 16.06
C ILE A 443 34.32 -28.60 16.84
N ARG A 444 35.28 -27.81 16.33
CA ARG A 444 35.79 -26.55 16.94
C ARG A 444 34.88 -25.32 16.72
N PHE A 445 33.58 -25.48 16.47
CA PHE A 445 32.70 -24.35 16.18
C PHE A 445 31.45 -24.37 17.06
N GLU A 446 31.21 -23.25 17.75
CA GLU A 446 30.03 -23.03 18.60
C GLU A 446 28.80 -22.72 17.73
N LEU A 447 27.68 -23.40 17.97
CA LEU A 447 26.36 -23.21 17.32
C LEU A 447 25.98 -21.73 17.17
N TYR A 448 26.33 -20.92 18.18
CA TYR A 448 26.13 -19.48 18.21
C TYR A 448 26.73 -18.74 17.02
N ASN A 449 27.96 -19.08 16.60
CA ASN A 449 28.63 -18.42 15.46
C ASN A 449 27.85 -18.64 14.15
N TYR A 450 27.23 -19.80 13.99
CA TYR A 450 26.39 -20.09 12.84
C TYR A 450 25.09 -19.28 12.86
N LEU A 451 24.40 -19.21 14.00
CA LEU A 451 23.18 -18.40 14.14
C LEU A 451 23.47 -16.91 13.89
N MET A 452 24.58 -16.40 14.41
CA MET A 452 25.01 -15.03 14.17
C MET A 452 25.38 -14.75 12.72
N ALA A 453 26.01 -15.72 12.04
CA ALA A 453 26.25 -15.61 10.62
C ALA A 453 24.93 -15.54 9.85
N ILE A 454 23.98 -16.43 10.15
CA ILE A 454 22.65 -16.47 9.52
C ILE A 454 21.95 -15.11 9.66
N ASP A 455 21.93 -14.53 10.87
CA ASP A 455 21.34 -13.21 11.09
C ASP A 455 22.02 -12.10 10.28
N LYS A 456 23.37 -12.03 10.31
CA LYS A 456 24.12 -11.02 9.54
C LYS A 456 23.93 -11.18 8.04
N PHE A 457 23.78 -12.40 7.54
CA PHE A 457 23.50 -12.65 6.13
C PHE A 457 22.06 -12.26 5.78
N ALA A 458 21.09 -12.56 6.64
CA ALA A 458 19.70 -12.14 6.47
C ALA A 458 19.60 -10.62 6.42
N ASP A 459 20.26 -9.93 7.34
CA ASP A 459 20.35 -8.47 7.36
C ASP A 459 20.78 -7.89 6.01
N ARG A 460 21.90 -8.39 5.48
CA ARG A 460 22.48 -7.91 4.22
C ARG A 460 21.56 -8.17 3.04
N LEU A 461 20.94 -9.35 3.00
CA LEU A 461 20.04 -9.70 1.91
C LEU A 461 18.76 -8.87 1.94
N LEU A 462 18.20 -8.63 3.13
CA LEU A 462 16.94 -7.91 3.28
C LEU A 462 17.07 -6.41 3.00
N GLN A 463 18.26 -5.83 3.20
CA GLN A 463 18.55 -4.43 2.85
C GLN A 463 18.42 -4.11 1.35
N HIS A 464 18.33 -5.12 0.48
CA HIS A 464 18.15 -4.92 -0.96
C HIS A 464 16.69 -4.68 -1.38
N PHE A 465 15.72 -4.81 -0.48
CA PHE A 465 14.30 -4.60 -0.80
C PHE A 465 13.84 -3.24 -0.27
N ASP A 466 13.18 -2.45 -1.13
CA ASP A 466 12.76 -1.09 -0.77
C ASP A 466 11.46 -1.06 0.04
N THR A 467 10.65 -2.12 -0.05
CA THR A 467 9.33 -2.24 0.59
C THR A 467 9.37 -2.89 1.98
N ILE A 468 10.56 -3.09 2.56
CA ILE A 468 10.70 -3.78 3.84
C ILE A 468 10.85 -2.82 5.02
N LEU A 469 10.08 -3.08 6.08
CA LEU A 469 10.34 -2.59 7.44
C LEU A 469 11.04 -3.70 8.22
N PHE A 470 12.29 -3.48 8.60
CA PHE A 470 13.07 -4.45 9.36
C PHE A 470 13.22 -4.02 10.81
N CYS A 471 12.49 -4.69 11.70
CA CYS A 471 12.43 -4.37 13.13
C CYS A 471 13.32 -5.31 13.95
N ARG A 472 14.19 -4.73 14.77
CA ARG A 472 15.03 -5.46 15.73
C ARG A 472 14.60 -5.22 17.16
N ALA A 473 14.21 -6.28 17.83
CA ALA A 473 13.95 -6.28 19.25
C ALA A 473 15.27 -6.24 20.05
N ARG A 474 15.42 -5.28 20.94
CA ARG A 474 16.53 -5.22 21.92
C ARG A 474 16.00 -5.36 23.34
N ILE A 475 16.74 -6.12 24.16
CA ILE A 475 16.48 -6.27 25.59
C ILE A 475 17.38 -5.27 26.34
N VAL A 476 16.78 -4.46 27.22
CA VAL A 476 17.52 -3.62 28.17
C VAL A 476 17.60 -4.40 29.48
N ILE A 477 18.82 -4.76 29.88
CA ILE A 477 19.09 -5.32 31.22
C ILE A 477 19.57 -4.16 32.07
N ASP A 478 18.86 -3.89 33.17
CA ASP A 478 19.23 -2.81 34.08
C ASP A 478 20.58 -3.11 34.72
N LYS A 479 21.46 -2.11 34.76
CA LYS A 479 22.88 -2.30 35.14
C LYS A 479 23.11 -2.29 36.65
N GLU A 480 22.08 -2.03 37.45
CA GLU A 480 22.25 -1.76 38.89
C GLU A 480 22.38 -3.01 39.77
N ASP A 481 22.04 -4.19 39.25
CA ASP A 481 22.25 -5.43 40.00
C ASP A 481 23.52 -6.16 39.52
N GLU A 482 24.62 -5.95 40.26
CA GLU A 482 25.73 -6.91 40.32
C GLU A 482 25.25 -8.22 40.97
N PHE A 483 24.37 -8.98 40.31
CA PHE A 483 24.21 -10.39 40.65
C PHE A 483 25.42 -11.16 40.13
N ASP A 484 26.06 -11.88 41.06
CA ASP A 484 27.22 -12.74 40.87
C ASP A 484 27.25 -13.40 39.48
N LYS A 485 28.36 -13.21 38.78
CA LYS A 485 28.64 -13.63 37.39
C LYS A 485 28.67 -15.15 37.16
N THR A 486 28.02 -15.96 38.00
CA THR A 486 28.01 -17.42 37.89
C THR A 486 26.63 -18.07 38.06
N THR A 487 25.57 -17.32 38.36
CA THR A 487 24.22 -17.89 38.60
C THR A 487 23.10 -17.33 37.71
N CYS A 488 23.37 -16.42 36.77
CA CYS A 488 22.33 -15.85 35.90
C CYS A 488 21.87 -16.79 34.74
N PHE A 489 21.98 -18.11 34.89
CA PHE A 489 21.31 -19.07 34.01
C PHE A 489 19.92 -19.38 34.53
N GLY A 490 19.02 -18.45 34.18
CA GLY A 490 17.59 -18.53 34.45
C GLY A 490 16.87 -17.31 33.89
N MET A 491 17.21 -16.86 32.67
CA MET A 491 16.46 -15.76 32.05
C MET A 491 15.05 -16.22 31.76
N GLU A 492 14.13 -15.78 32.61
CA GLU A 492 12.74 -16.17 32.62
C GLU A 492 12.02 -15.75 31.34
N SER A 493 11.04 -16.57 30.93
CA SER A 493 10.11 -16.33 29.82
C SER A 493 9.41 -14.96 29.84
N SER A 494 9.45 -14.26 30.97
CA SER A 494 8.83 -12.96 31.22
C SER A 494 9.35 -11.85 30.30
N PHE A 495 10.67 -11.77 30.04
CA PHE A 495 11.26 -10.70 29.23
C PHE A 495 10.86 -10.75 27.75
N TYR A 496 10.81 -11.94 27.16
CA TYR A 496 10.35 -12.14 25.77
C TYR A 496 8.84 -11.87 25.63
N LEU A 497 8.04 -12.21 26.65
CA LEU A 497 6.60 -11.99 26.69
C LEU A 497 6.23 -10.50 26.72
N SER A 498 6.94 -9.70 27.51
CA SER A 498 6.70 -8.24 27.58
C SER A 498 7.22 -7.51 26.34
N PHE A 499 8.32 -7.99 25.73
CA PHE A 499 8.78 -7.43 24.47
C PHE A 499 7.70 -7.49 23.37
N LEU A 500 7.05 -8.65 23.18
CA LEU A 500 6.04 -8.82 22.13
C LEU A 500 4.78 -7.97 22.35
N SER A 501 4.31 -7.82 23.59
CA SER A 501 3.05 -7.10 23.90
C SER A 501 3.10 -5.62 23.55
N ASP A 502 4.21 -4.95 23.87
CA ASP A 502 4.32 -3.50 23.73
C ASP A 502 4.87 -3.08 22.36
N CYS A 503 5.67 -3.95 21.74
CA CYS A 503 6.32 -3.64 20.47
C CYS A 503 5.44 -3.91 19.26
N ILE A 504 4.64 -4.98 19.28
CA ILE A 504 3.76 -5.33 18.16
C ILE A 504 2.85 -4.17 17.75
N PRO A 505 2.12 -3.48 18.67
CA PRO A 505 1.32 -2.31 18.34
C PRO A 505 2.06 -1.25 17.51
N ARG A 506 3.25 -0.86 18.00
CA ARG A 506 4.08 0.16 17.35
C ARG A 506 4.64 -0.30 16.02
N ILE A 507 4.98 -1.58 15.91
CA ILE A 507 5.45 -2.17 14.66
C ILE A 507 4.32 -2.21 13.63
N LEU A 508 3.08 -2.50 14.06
CA LEU A 508 1.91 -2.44 13.20
C LEU A 508 1.61 -0.99 12.77
N ASP A 509 1.71 0.00 13.68
CA ASP A 509 1.60 1.43 13.32
C ASP A 509 2.60 1.80 12.22
N LEU A 510 3.89 1.51 12.43
CA LEU A 510 4.95 1.79 11.46
C LEU A 510 4.72 1.07 10.13
N ALA A 511 4.24 -0.17 10.18
CA ALA A 511 3.90 -0.92 8.98
C ALA A 511 2.77 -0.23 8.20
N LEU A 512 1.67 0.14 8.87
CA LEU A 512 0.51 0.80 8.27
C LEU A 512 0.82 2.19 7.72
N GLU A 513 1.79 2.90 8.30
CA GLU A 513 2.31 4.17 7.79
C GLU A 513 3.24 3.98 6.58
N GLY A 514 3.54 2.74 6.19
CA GLY A 514 4.42 2.42 5.07
C GLY A 514 5.88 2.74 5.35
N HIS A 515 6.32 2.74 6.62
CA HIS A 515 7.73 2.93 6.95
C HIS A 515 8.59 1.82 6.37
N THR A 516 9.76 2.17 5.84
CA THR A 516 10.73 1.22 5.29
C THR A 516 12.13 1.53 5.80
N GLY A 517 12.99 0.49 5.83
CA GLY A 517 14.32 0.54 6.41
C GLY A 517 14.40 -0.21 7.74
N MET A 518 15.50 0.01 8.48
CA MET A 518 15.78 -0.69 9.72
C MET A 518 15.37 0.14 10.94
N VAL A 519 14.66 -0.48 11.88
CA VAL A 519 14.21 0.13 13.14
C VAL A 519 14.64 -0.74 14.31
N ASP A 520 15.37 -0.16 15.26
CA ASP A 520 15.60 -0.79 16.56
C ASP A 520 14.43 -0.49 17.49
N VAL A 521 13.85 -1.53 18.07
CA VAL A 521 12.72 -1.47 18.98
C VAL A 521 13.19 -1.86 20.37
N LEU A 522 13.00 -0.96 21.33
CA LEU A 522 13.37 -1.10 22.72
C LEU A 522 12.09 -1.08 23.56
N ASN A 523 11.95 -1.98 24.53
CA ASN A 523 10.90 -1.85 25.54
C ASN A 523 11.43 -1.01 26.71
N PRO A 524 10.90 0.21 26.95
CA PRO A 524 11.37 1.07 28.03
C PRO A 524 10.84 0.69 29.42
N ILE A 525 9.87 -0.23 29.53
CA ILE A 525 9.19 -0.55 30.80
C ILE A 525 9.44 -2.03 31.15
N PRO A 526 9.83 -2.37 32.40
CA PRO A 526 9.82 -3.74 32.91
C PRO A 526 8.38 -4.27 32.95
N LEU A 527 8.15 -5.54 32.59
CA LEU A 527 6.83 -6.22 32.47
C LEU A 527 5.59 -5.44 32.96
N ASP A 528 4.64 -5.17 32.07
CA ASP A 528 3.28 -4.76 32.44
C ASP A 528 2.66 -5.75 33.46
N ASP A 529 2.01 -5.24 34.50
CA ASP A 529 1.41 -6.01 35.62
C ASP A 529 0.41 -7.06 35.11
N TYR A 530 -0.30 -6.77 34.01
CA TYR A 530 -1.17 -7.74 33.36
C TYR A 530 -0.40 -8.92 32.75
N ASP A 531 0.70 -8.64 32.04
CA ASP A 531 1.55 -9.67 31.41
C ASP A 531 2.27 -10.50 32.47
N PHE A 532 2.67 -9.86 33.57
CA PHE A 532 3.23 -10.52 34.75
C PHE A 532 2.20 -11.46 35.40
N ARG A 533 0.96 -11.02 35.62
CA ARG A 533 -0.11 -11.84 36.20
C ARG A 533 -0.51 -13.00 35.29
N GLU A 534 -0.55 -12.82 33.96
CA GLU A 534 -0.78 -13.92 33.01
C GLU A 534 0.36 -14.95 33.08
N ALA A 535 1.61 -14.50 33.18
CA ALA A 535 2.77 -15.37 33.35
C ALA A 535 2.70 -16.14 34.68
N CYS A 536 2.37 -15.48 35.79
CA CYS A 536 2.24 -16.10 37.11
C CYS A 536 1.04 -17.06 37.21
N ASN A 537 -0.07 -16.79 36.52
CA ASN A 537 -1.25 -17.67 36.50
C ASN A 537 -1.00 -19.02 35.81
N ARG A 538 0.15 -19.20 35.15
CA ARG A 538 0.63 -20.49 34.61
C ARG A 538 1.44 -21.32 35.62
N GLY A 539 1.45 -20.93 36.90
CA GLY A 539 1.89 -21.77 38.01
C GLY A 539 3.35 -21.62 38.45
N ASN A 540 4.16 -20.81 37.76
CA ASN A 540 5.52 -20.50 38.20
C ASN A 540 5.60 -19.02 38.57
N ARG A 541 5.65 -18.74 39.88
CA ARG A 541 6.09 -17.45 40.40
C ARG A 541 7.62 -17.41 40.21
N PRO A 542 8.18 -16.43 39.48
CA PRO A 542 9.62 -16.20 39.42
C PRO A 542 10.30 -16.21 40.80
N PRO A 543 11.35 -17.02 41.04
CA PRO A 543 12.21 -16.83 42.20
C PRO A 543 12.96 -15.50 42.04
N GLY A 544 12.54 -14.47 42.78
CA GLY A 544 13.18 -13.15 42.80
C GLY A 544 12.29 -11.95 42.43
N ALA A 545 11.03 -12.16 42.03
CA ALA A 545 10.12 -11.04 41.75
C ALA A 545 9.56 -10.43 43.05
N SER A 546 10.11 -9.29 43.48
CA SER A 546 9.49 -8.38 44.45
C SER A 546 8.93 -7.14 43.76
N ILE A 547 7.66 -6.83 44.01
CA ILE A 547 7.04 -5.56 43.61
C ILE A 547 7.25 -4.58 44.76
N GLU A 548 8.08 -3.55 44.57
CA GLU A 548 8.08 -2.40 45.47
C GLU A 548 7.02 -1.40 44.99
N PHE A 549 5.97 -1.21 45.79
CA PHE A 549 5.01 -0.13 45.58
C PHE A 549 5.63 1.17 46.10
N VAL A 550 6.24 1.96 45.21
CA VAL A 550 6.60 3.34 45.53
C VAL A 550 5.35 4.21 45.38
N CYS A 551 4.56 4.32 46.44
CA CYS A 551 3.58 5.40 46.58
C CYS A 551 4.32 6.67 47.00
N SER A 552 4.52 7.61 46.08
CA SER A 552 4.83 9.00 46.43
C SER A 552 3.54 9.82 46.39
N PHE A 553 3.16 10.38 47.55
CA PHE A 553 2.10 11.39 47.67
C PHE A 553 2.51 12.73 47.06
#